data_AF-A0AA44II97-F1
#
_entry.id   AF-A0AA44II97-F1
#
_cell.length_a   1.000
_cell.length_b   1.000
_cell.length_c   1.000
_cell.angle_alpha   90.00
_cell.angle_beta   90.00
_cell.angle_gamma   90.00
#
_symmetry.space_group_name_H-M   'P 1'
#
loop_
_entity.id
_entity.type
_entity.pdbx_description
1 polymer ?
#
loop_
_entity_poly.entity_id
_entity_poly.type
_entity_poly.pdbx_seq_one_letter_code
_entity_poly.pdbx_strand_id
1 'polypeptide(L)'
;MEFHYYYLIQDFLGVLLCFLGIIMVYLCLKMIFIRSFSKNSMLFLIKYSLFIIAGVNLLSNNFELKPWILSMILMITSFIITPKQRIL
;
A
#
# COMPACT_ATOMS: atom_id res chain seq x y z
N MET A 1 -13.34 30.58 -1.02
CA MET A 1 -12.75 29.30 -1.47
C MET A 1 -13.77 28.23 -1.17
N GLU A 2 -14.27 27.53 -2.19
CA GLU A 2 -15.13 26.36 -1.96
C GLU A 2 -14.25 25.24 -1.41
N PHE A 3 -14.53 24.79 -0.19
CA PHE A 3 -13.76 23.75 0.46
C PHE A 3 -14.17 22.40 -0.15
N HIS A 4 -13.35 21.89 -1.05
CA HIS A 4 -13.63 20.62 -1.72
C HIS A 4 -13.16 19.45 -0.84
N TYR A 5 -14.04 19.01 0.07
CA TYR A 5 -13.78 17.93 1.04
C TYR A 5 -13.20 16.64 0.43
N TYR A 6 -13.50 16.36 -0.82
CA TYR A 6 -13.06 15.16 -1.51
C TYR A 6 -11.54 15.12 -1.80
N TYR A 7 -10.89 16.28 -2.01
CA TYR A 7 -9.42 16.34 -2.08
C TYR A 7 -8.81 16.02 -0.72
N LEU A 8 -9.38 16.55 0.36
CA LEU A 8 -8.87 16.30 1.71
C LEU A 8 -8.98 14.83 2.10
N ILE A 9 -10.07 14.15 1.70
CA ILE A 9 -10.22 12.70 1.87
C ILE A 9 -9.16 11.94 1.08
N GLN A 10 -8.94 12.32 -0.18
CA GLN A 10 -7.91 11.70 -1.03
C GLN A 10 -6.51 11.84 -0.41
N ASP A 11 -6.16 13.04 0.07
CA ASP A 11 -4.87 13.31 0.69
C ASP A 11 -4.69 12.50 1.99
N PHE A 12 -5.71 12.48 2.85
CA PHE A 12 -5.68 11.69 4.07
C PHE A 12 -5.46 10.19 3.79
N LEU A 13 -6.21 9.63 2.83
CA LEU A 13 -6.07 8.23 2.44
C LEU A 13 -4.71 7.96 1.79
N GLY A 14 -4.24 8.86 0.94
CA GLY A 14 -2.94 8.75 0.29
C GLY A 14 -1.79 8.73 1.31
N VAL A 15 -1.80 9.65 2.27
CA VAL A 15 -0.80 9.70 3.36
C VAL A 15 -0.88 8.44 4.22
N LEU A 16 -2.09 8.00 4.60
CA LEU A 16 -2.28 6.81 5.42
C LEU A 16 -1.73 5.55 4.74
N LEU A 17 -2.01 5.36 3.44
CA LEU A 17 -1.52 4.23 2.66
C LEU A 17 0.02 4.24 2.53
N CYS A 18 0.61 5.39 2.24
CA CYS A 18 2.06 5.54 2.19
C CYS A 18 2.70 5.23 3.55
N PHE A 19 2.17 5.81 4.62
CA PHE A 19 2.70 5.62 5.98
C PHE A 19 2.66 4.16 6.41
N LEU A 20 1.49 3.50 6.27
CA LEU A 20 1.34 2.08 6.57
C LEU A 20 2.26 1.21 5.70
N GLY A 21 2.31 1.49 4.39
CA GLY A 21 3.16 0.79 3.46
C GLY A 21 4.64 0.85 3.85
N ILE A 22 5.16 2.05 4.14
CA ILE A 22 6.57 2.28 4.51
C ILE A 22 6.92 1.53 5.80
N ILE A 23 6.10 1.65 6.85
CA ILE A 23 6.35 0.96 8.13
C ILE A 23 6.37 -0.56 7.93
N MET A 24 5.42 -1.09 7.16
CA MET A 24 5.32 -2.53 6.95
C MET A 24 6.43 -3.06 6.04
N VAL A 25 6.87 -2.31 5.03
CA VAL A 25 8.07 -2.63 4.24
C VAL A 25 9.30 -2.66 5.15
N TYR A 26 9.49 -1.67 6.01
CA TYR A 26 10.60 -1.63 6.97
C TYR A 26 10.61 -2.86 7.89
N LEU A 27 9.45 -3.21 8.46
CA LEU A 27 9.31 -4.42 9.29
C LEU A 27 9.61 -5.70 8.50
N CYS A 28 9.18 -5.77 7.24
CA CYS A 28 9.47 -6.92 6.39
C CYS A 28 10.96 -7.06 6.08
N LEU A 29 11.64 -5.95 5.78
CA LEU A 29 13.10 -5.92 5.61
C LEU A 29 13.82 -6.35 6.89
N LYS A 30 13.39 -5.86 8.05
CA LYS A 30 13.94 -6.26 9.35
C LYS A 30 13.76 -7.76 9.61
N MET A 31 12.59 -8.33 9.27
CA MET A 31 12.37 -9.77 9.39
C MET A 31 13.27 -10.59 8.47
N ILE A 32 13.45 -10.17 7.21
CA ILE A 32 14.34 -10.81 6.25
C ILE A 32 15.78 -10.83 6.77
N PHE A 33 16.23 -9.71 7.34
CA PHE A 33 17.57 -9.57 7.90
C PHE A 33 17.82 -10.52 9.08
N ILE A 34 16.81 -10.73 9.95
CA ILE A 34 16.95 -11.56 11.16
C ILE A 34 16.80 -13.06 10.86
N ARG A 35 15.81 -13.45 10.05
CA ARG A 35 15.33 -14.85 9.96
C ARG A 35 15.62 -15.55 8.63
N SER A 36 16.27 -14.87 7.68
CA SER A 36 16.51 -15.26 6.28
C SER A 36 15.40 -14.90 5.29
N PHE A 37 15.80 -14.73 4.03
CA PHE A 37 14.93 -14.41 2.91
C PHE A 37 14.09 -15.64 2.50
N SER A 38 12.77 -15.48 2.50
CA SER A 38 11.82 -16.52 2.10
C SER A 38 10.88 -16.01 1.01
N LYS A 39 10.23 -16.95 0.29
CA LYS A 39 9.19 -16.61 -0.68
C LYS A 39 8.05 -15.80 -0.05
N ASN A 40 7.67 -16.14 1.19
CA ASN A 40 6.60 -15.43 1.91
C ASN A 40 7.00 -14.00 2.28
N SER A 41 8.24 -13.77 2.71
CA SER A 41 8.72 -12.42 2.96
C SER A 41 8.77 -11.57 1.68
N MET A 42 9.11 -12.17 0.54
CA MET A 42 9.07 -11.48 -0.75
C MET A 42 7.63 -11.09 -1.14
N LEU A 43 6.66 -11.98 -0.93
CA LEU A 43 5.23 -11.68 -1.17
C LEU A 43 4.72 -10.55 -0.27
N PHE A 44 5.15 -10.51 1.00
CA PHE A 44 4.83 -9.41 1.91
C PHE A 44 5.46 -8.09 1.47
N LEU A 45 6.73 -8.09 1.05
CA LEU A 45 7.36 -6.89 0.49
C LEU A 45 6.57 -6.36 -0.70
N ILE A 46 6.25 -7.21 -1.68
CA ILE A 46 5.47 -6.81 -2.87
C ILE A 46 4.12 -6.24 -2.46
N LYS A 47 3.41 -6.90 -1.55
CA LYS A 47 2.12 -6.44 -1.03
C LYS A 47 2.21 -5.02 -0.47
N TYR A 48 3.16 -4.76 0.43
CA TYR A 48 3.25 -3.44 1.07
C TYR A 48 3.85 -2.37 0.16
N SER A 49 4.67 -2.75 -0.83
CA SER A 49 5.07 -1.84 -1.90
C SER A 49 3.87 -1.37 -2.74
N LEU A 50 2.89 -2.25 -3.02
CA LEU A 50 1.67 -1.87 -3.72
C LEU A 50 0.82 -0.85 -2.94
N PHE A 51 0.82 -0.93 -1.60
CA PHE A 51 0.18 0.08 -0.75
C PHE A 51 0.84 1.45 -0.92
N ILE A 52 2.19 1.50 -0.93
CA ILE A 52 2.93 2.74 -1.15
C ILE A 52 2.61 3.31 -2.52
N ILE A 53 2.65 2.49 -3.57
CA ILE A 53 2.35 2.93 -4.94
C ILE A 53 0.91 3.47 -5.03
N ALA A 54 -0.07 2.79 -4.40
CA ALA A 54 -1.45 3.25 -4.37
C ALA A 54 -1.61 4.60 -3.64
N GLY A 55 -0.91 4.78 -2.52
CA GLY A 55 -0.90 6.04 -1.76
C GLY A 55 -0.25 7.18 -2.54
N VAL A 56 0.91 6.94 -3.14
CA VAL A 56 1.61 7.92 -4.00
C VAL A 56 0.75 8.30 -5.19
N ASN A 57 0.05 7.34 -5.80
CA ASN A 57 -0.85 7.59 -6.92
C ASN A 57 -2.05 8.49 -6.53
N LEU A 58 -2.56 8.37 -5.30
CA LEU A 58 -3.59 9.29 -4.79
C LEU A 58 -3.01 10.68 -4.47
N LEU A 59 -1.79 10.78 -3.94
CA LEU A 59 -1.20 12.07 -3.57
C LEU A 59 -0.67 12.89 -4.75
N SER A 60 -0.18 12.20 -5.79
CA SER A 60 0.52 12.87 -6.90
C SER A 60 -0.43 13.34 -8.01
N ASN A 61 -1.66 12.83 -8.04
CA ASN A 61 -2.65 13.16 -9.05
C ASN A 61 -3.76 14.02 -8.47
N ASN A 62 -4.37 14.86 -9.30
CA ASN A 62 -5.59 15.57 -8.93
C ASN A 62 -6.74 14.60 -8.63
N PHE A 63 -7.76 15.08 -7.91
CA PHE A 63 -8.96 14.31 -7.65
C PHE A 63 -9.69 13.99 -8.96
N GLU A 64 -9.51 12.77 -9.43
CA GLU A 64 -10.12 12.21 -10.63
C GLU A 64 -10.48 10.75 -10.38
N LEU A 65 -11.47 10.25 -11.11
CA LEU A 65 -11.88 8.84 -11.03
C LEU A 65 -10.76 7.86 -11.42
N LYS A 66 -9.89 8.23 -12.36
CA LYS A 66 -8.84 7.35 -12.88
C LYS A 66 -7.80 6.98 -11.79
N PRO A 67 -7.17 7.93 -11.07
CA PRO A 67 -6.30 7.62 -9.93
C PRO A 67 -6.97 6.72 -8.89
N TRP A 68 -8.23 6.99 -8.56
CA TRP A 68 -8.98 6.18 -7.59
C TRP A 68 -9.16 4.73 -8.03
N ILE A 69 -9.58 4.51 -9.28
CA ILE A 69 -9.73 3.16 -9.84
C ILE A 69 -8.39 2.43 -9.83
N LEU A 70 -7.31 3.10 -10.25
CA LEU A 70 -5.98 2.50 -10.27
C LEU A 70 -5.50 2.13 -8.86
N SER A 71 -5.67 3.01 -7.88
CA SER A 71 -5.33 2.73 -6.49
C SER A 71 -6.17 1.59 -5.91
N MET A 72 -7.46 1.48 -6.26
CA MET A 72 -8.30 0.34 -5.87
C MET A 72 -7.81 -0.98 -6.48
N ILE A 73 -7.42 -1.00 -7.76
CA ILE A 73 -6.86 -2.19 -8.41
C ILE A 73 -5.56 -2.62 -7.71
N LEU A 74 -4.67 -1.67 -7.40
CA LEU A 74 -3.43 -1.95 -6.65
C LEU A 74 -3.73 -2.55 -5.26
N MET A 75 -4.73 -2.02 -4.57
CA MET A 75 -5.16 -2.56 -3.29
C MET A 75 -5.72 -3.98 -3.42
N ILE A 76 -6.61 -4.25 -4.37
CA ILE A 76 -7.19 -5.59 -4.58
C ILE A 76 -6.10 -6.62 -4.93
N THR A 77 -5.19 -6.27 -5.85
CA THR A 77 -4.07 -7.14 -6.23
C THR A 77 -3.17 -7.44 -5.03
N SER A 78 -2.94 -6.47 -4.16
CA SER A 78 -2.18 -6.68 -2.91
C SER A 78 -2.84 -7.68 -1.96
N PHE A 79 -4.18 -7.73 -1.90
CA PHE A 79 -4.91 -8.71 -1.10
C PHE A 79 -4.74 -10.12 -1.65
N ILE A 80 -4.82 -10.30 -2.97
CA ILE A 80 -4.64 -11.59 -3.65
C ILE A 80 -3.25 -12.17 -3.41
N ILE A 81 -2.23 -11.31 -3.35
CA ILE A 81 -0.82 -11.70 -3.14
C ILE A 81 -0.54 -12.15 -1.69
N THR A 82 -1.47 -11.93 -0.75
CA THR A 82 -1.25 -12.25 0.67
C THR A 82 -1.03 -13.76 0.85
N PRO A 83 0.14 -14.19 1.37
CA PRO A 83 0.40 -15.61 1.59
C PRO A 83 -0.59 -16.15 2.62
N LYS A 84 -1.27 -17.26 2.31
CA LYS A 84 -2.12 -17.96 3.27
C LYS A 84 -1.25 -18.44 4.43
N GLN A 85 -1.47 -17.89 5.62
CA GLN A 85 -0.86 -18.44 6.82
C GLN A 85 -1.35 -19.88 7.00
N ARG A 86 -0.44 -20.85 6.87
CA ARG A 86 -0.64 -22.15 7.50
C ARG A 86 -0.43 -21.92 8.99
N ILE A 87 -1.52 -21.81 9.73
CA ILE A 87 -1.49 -21.98 11.19
C ILE A 87 -1.13 -23.47 11.37
N LEU A 88 0.11 -23.73 11.78
CA LEU A 88 0.61 -25.04 12.18
C LEU A 88 0.20 -25.28 13.64
#